data_AF-A0AAU6TPT7-F1
#
_entry.id   AF-A0AAU6TPT7-F1
#
_cell.length_a   1.000
_cell.length_b   1.000
_cell.length_c   1.000
_cell.angle_alpha   90.00
_cell.angle_beta   90.00
_cell.angle_gamma   90.00
#
_symmetry.space_group_name_H-M   'P 1'
#
loop_
_entity.id
_entity.type
_entity.pdbx_description
1 polymer ?
#
loop_
_entity_poly.entity_id
_entity_poly.type
_entity_poly.pdbx_seq_one_letter_code
_entity_poly.pdbx_strand_id
1 'polypeptide(L)' 'MENDVNYYTKSQDYPDSWMTERAAHTESQTADTATVRITLGKAPEPLRSFRVKLIQQNGQWKIDSIVMLE' A
#
# COMPACT_ATOMS: atom_id res chain seq x y z
N MET A 1 -9.91 -10.05 19.96
CA MET A 1 -9.13 -10.74 18.92
C MET A 1 -8.20 -9.70 18.33
N GLU A 2 -6.95 -9.69 18.76
CA GLU A 2 -5.90 -9.01 18.00
C GLU A 2 -5.80 -9.74 16.66
N ASN A 3 -5.99 -9.00 15.58
CA ASN A 3 -5.74 -9.54 14.25
C ASN A 3 -4.22 -9.51 14.08
N ASP A 4 -3.55 -10.66 14.25
CA ASP A 4 -2.09 -10.78 14.12
C ASP A 4 -1.57 -10.42 12.71
N VAL A 5 -2.48 -10.13 11.78
CA VAL A 5 -2.21 -9.73 10.40
C VAL A 5 -1.81 -8.25 10.34
N ASN A 6 -0.67 -7.96 9.69
CA ASN A 6 -0.20 -6.60 9.47
C ASN A 6 -1.23 -5.76 8.70
N TYR A 7 -1.58 -4.58 9.23
CA TYR A 7 -2.58 -3.71 8.62
C TYR A 7 -2.16 -3.14 7.25
N TYR A 8 -0.88 -2.87 7.03
CA TYR A 8 -0.36 -2.24 5.81
C TYR A 8 -0.21 -3.23 4.65
N THR A 9 0.19 -4.46 4.94
CA THR A 9 0.41 -5.50 3.92
C THR A 9 -0.69 -6.56 3.88
N LYS A 10 -1.60 -6.53 4.85
CA LYS A 10 -2.67 -7.53 5.08
C LYS A 10 -2.11 -8.96 5.05
N SER A 11 -0.93 -9.16 5.66
CA SER A 11 -0.22 -10.43 5.69
C SER A 11 0.31 -10.78 7.08
N GLN A 12 0.50 -12.07 7.33
CA GLN A 12 1.17 -12.59 8.53
C GLN A 12 2.70 -12.61 8.39
N ASP A 13 3.18 -12.75 7.14
CA ASP A 13 4.59 -12.83 6.79
C ASP A 13 4.93 -11.86 5.65
N TYR A 14 6.23 -11.59 5.46
CA TYR A 14 6.76 -10.67 4.46
C TYR A 14 7.85 -11.36 3.64
N PRO A 15 7.57 -11.73 2.39
CA PRO A 15 8.59 -12.18 1.46
C PRO A 15 9.63 -11.08 1.21
N ASP A 16 10.92 -11.45 1.16
CA ASP A 16 12.01 -10.51 0.83
C ASP A 16 11.78 -9.79 -0.50
N SER A 17 11.08 -10.44 -1.45
CA SER A 17 10.73 -9.87 -2.75
C SER A 17 9.90 -8.60 -2.63
N TRP A 18 9.14 -8.37 -1.56
CA TRP A 18 8.40 -7.12 -1.38
C TRP A 18 9.32 -5.92 -1.09
N MET A 19 10.50 -6.17 -0.54
CA MET A 19 11.50 -5.15 -0.22
C MET A 19 12.44 -4.84 -1.38
N THR A 20 12.43 -5.64 -2.44
CA THR A 20 13.26 -5.41 -3.65
C THR A 20 12.41 -5.13 -4.88
N GLU A 21 11.23 -5.73 -4.95
CA GLU A 21 10.27 -5.63 -6.06
C GLU A 21 8.98 -4.96 -5.54
N ARG A 22 8.96 -3.62 -5.63
CA ARG A 22 7.79 -2.82 -5.28
C ARG A 22 7.62 -1.68 -6.28
N ALA A 23 6.37 -1.37 -6.58
CA ALA A 23 6.01 -0.28 -7.46
C ALA A 23 4.92 0.59 -6.82
N ALA A 24 4.99 1.89 -7.10
CA ALA A 24 3.97 2.85 -6.70
C ALA A 24 3.53 3.65 -7.93
N HIS A 25 2.22 3.82 -8.08
CA HIS A 25 1.62 4.61 -9.14
C HIS A 25 0.51 5.50 -8.58
N THR A 26 0.66 6.81 -8.73
CA THR A 26 -0.38 7.77 -8.33
C THR A 26 -1.55 7.68 -9.32
N GLU A 27 -2.71 7.21 -8.85
CA GLU A 27 -3.92 7.13 -9.65
C GLU A 27 -4.62 8.50 -9.74
N SER A 28 -4.63 9.25 -8.65
CA SER A 28 -5.19 10.61 -8.59
C SER A 28 -4.57 11.43 -7.47
N GLN A 29 -4.52 12.75 -7.63
CA GLN A 29 -4.01 13.66 -6.60
C GLN A 29 -4.69 15.03 -6.67
N THR A 30 -5.01 15.59 -5.51
CA THR A 30 -5.39 16.99 -5.28
C THR A 30 -4.38 17.63 -4.33
N ALA A 31 -4.61 18.88 -3.92
CA ALA A 31 -3.78 19.53 -2.90
C ALA A 31 -3.87 18.84 -1.52
N ASP A 32 -5.04 18.25 -1.21
CA ASP A 32 -5.35 17.74 0.13
C ASP A 32 -5.39 16.20 0.21
N THR A 33 -5.59 15.51 -0.92
CA THR A 33 -5.76 14.05 -0.96
C THR A 33 -5.00 13.43 -2.13
N ALA A 34 -4.57 12.18 -1.99
CA ALA A 34 -4.06 11.40 -3.11
C ALA A 34 -4.51 9.93 -3.01
N THR A 35 -4.65 9.29 -4.16
CA THR A 35 -4.86 7.84 -4.26
C THR A 35 -3.66 7.23 -4.99
N VAL A 36 -2.98 6.31 -4.32
CA VAL A 36 -1.79 5.64 -4.84
C VAL A 36 -2.04 4.13 -4.90
N ARG A 37 -1.77 3.53 -6.05
CA ARG A 37 -1.70 2.08 -6.20
C ARG A 37 -0.30 1.60 -5.85
N ILE A 38 -0.19 0.69 -4.89
CA ILE A 38 1.05 0.03 -4.50
C ILE A 38 0.98 -1.43 -4.94
N THR A 39 2.04 -1.93 -5.56
CA THR A 39 2.19 -3.36 -5.86
C THR A 39 3.47 -3.87 -5.20
N LEU A 40 3.36 -5.00 -4.49
CA LEU A 40 4.47 -5.70 -3.83
C LEU A 40 4.70 -7.07 -4.50
N GLY A 41 5.97 -7.44 -4.64
CA GLY A 41 6.41 -8.68 -5.28
C GLY A 41 6.51 -8.56 -6.80
N LYS A 42 6.88 -9.68 -7.43
CA LYS A 42 7.03 -9.81 -8.88
C LYS A 42 6.66 -11.22 -9.33
N ALA A 43 6.08 -11.34 -10.51
CA ALA A 43 5.83 -12.64 -11.13
C ALA A 43 7.13 -13.46 -11.25
N PRO A 44 7.11 -14.78 -11.02
CA PRO A 44 5.92 -15.64 -10.86
C PRO A 44 5.36 -15.71 -9.43
N GLU A 45 5.94 -15.03 -8.45
CA GLU A 45 5.38 -14.98 -7.09
C GLU A 45 4.07 -14.19 -7.06
N PRO A 46 3.16 -14.48 -6.10
CA PRO A 46 1.90 -13.75 -5.96
C PRO A 46 2.16 -12.25 -5.74
N LEU A 47 1.62 -11.43 -6.66
CA LEU A 47 1.59 -9.99 -6.50
C LEU A 47 0.55 -9.62 -5.44
N ARG A 48 0.87 -8.61 -4.63
CA ARG A 48 -0.14 -7.95 -3.79
C ARG A 48 -0.31 -6.52 -4.22
N SER A 49 -1.54 -6.15 -4.54
CA SER A 49 -1.88 -4.78 -4.91
C SER A 49 -2.75 -4.13 -3.84
N PHE A 50 -2.50 -2.86 -3.60
CA PHE A 50 -3.20 -2.05 -2.62
C PHE A 50 -3.59 -0.73 -3.23
N ARG A 51 -4.75 -0.22 -2.83
CA ARG A 51 -5.13 1.17 -2.99
C ARG A 51 -4.93 1.88 -1.66
N VAL A 52 -4.05 2.86 -1.66
CA VAL A 52 -3.69 3.67 -0.49
C VAL A 52 -4.26 5.08 -0.69
N LYS A 53 -5.07 5.53 0.25
CA LYS A 53 -5.50 6.93 0.32
C LYS A 53 -4.54 7.70 1.23
N LEU A 54 -4.13 8.87 0.77
CA LEU A 54 -3.31 9.80 1.50
C LEU A 54 -4.08 11.08 1.77
N ILE A 55 -3.85 11.67 2.93
CA ILE A 55 -4.35 12.99 3.32
C ILE A 55 -3.17 13.91 3.65
N GLN A 56 -3.23 15.17 3.21
CA GLN A 56 -2.24 16.17 3.51
C GLN A 56 -2.52 16.77 4.89
N GLN A 57 -1.55 16.67 5.80
CA GLN A 57 -1.63 17.25 7.14
C GLN A 57 -0.32 17.97 7.47
N ASN A 58 -0.40 19.26 7.76
CA ASN A 58 0.74 20.09 8.14
C ASN A 58 1.92 20.00 7.15
N GLY A 59 1.62 19.98 5.84
CA GLY A 59 2.63 19.89 4.78
C GLY A 59 3.19 18.47 4.53
N GLN A 60 2.66 17.45 5.20
CA GLN A 60 3.08 16.06 5.02
C GLN A 60 1.92 15.16 4.61
N TRP A 61 2.18 14.27 3.65
CA TRP A 61 1.25 13.22 3.28
C TRP A 61 1.25 12.13 4.35
N LYS A 62 0.06 11.77 4.83
CA LYS A 62 -0.15 10.66 5.75
C LYS A 62 -1.09 9.64 5.15
N ILE A 63 -0.90 8.38 5.52
CA ILE A 63 -1.82 7.30 5.14
C ILE A 63 -3.13 7.49 5.90
N ASP A 64 -4.20 7.69 5.14
CA ASP A 64 -5.57 7.74 5.64
C ASP A 64 -6.17 6.33 5.70
N SER A 65 -6.02 5.55 4.62
CA SER A 65 -6.53 4.18 4.55
C SER A 65 -5.81 3.31 3.52
N ILE A 66 -5.82 2.00 3.76
CA ILE A 66 -5.25 0.98 2.87
C ILE A 66 -6.26 -0.14 2.64
N VAL A 67 -6.56 -0.39 1.37
CA VAL A 67 -7.44 -1.47 0.92
C VAL A 67 -6.66 -2.38 -0.03
N MET A 68 -6.68 -3.68 0.22
CA MET A 68 -6.13 -4.67 -0.72
C MET A 68 -7.03 -4.76 -1.95
N LEU A 69 -6.42 -4.79 -3.13
CA LEU A 69 -7.10 -5.06 -4.38
C LEU A 69 -7.02 -6.57 -4.64
N GLU A 70 -8.17 -7.21 -4.83
CA GLU A 70 -8.27 -8.62 -5.22
C GLU A 70 -7.81 -8.84 -6.68
#